data_AF-A0A7W3SY55-F1
#
_entry.id   AF-A0A7W3SY55-F1
#
_cell.length_a   1.000
_cell.length_b   1.000
_cell.length_c   1.000
_cell.angle_alpha   90.00
_cell.angle_beta   90.00
_cell.angle_gamma   90.00
#
_symmetry.space_group_name_H-M   'P 1'
#
loop_
_entity.id
_entity.type
_entity.pdbx_description
1 polymer ?
#
loop_
_entity_poly.entity_id
_entity_poly.type
_entity_poly.pdbx_seq_one_letter_code
_entity_poly.pdbx_strand_id
1 'polypeptide(L)'
;MIRKAIQTPTIPEGKQRKVYPISTVGVPQGISISNILANIYLVDVDRKFNKYKGIKYFRYVDDILIICQSSKKNRVVKAIKNELSDLKLTIQNDKWREGELTSGFEYLGYSYTKLKGDYYGFTVKNDSLMKLENSILKTFKEYRRERNSQQFIWNLNNRITGFVIDGNKFGWLFFYSQIDNVAVLYHLDWYVQKMCKVFKVDTELRKHVKKFVKAYFEIIKKRGKSGYIPNSAGFSLNEQKKNTSIYF
;
A
#
# COMPACT_ATOMS: atom_id res chain seq x y z
N MET A 1 1.23 3.61 32.41
CA MET A 1 0.73 4.18 31.13
C MET A 1 0.42 3.09 30.10
N ILE A 2 1.38 2.22 29.75
CA ILE A 2 1.19 1.12 28.76
C ILE A 2 0.07 0.14 29.14
N ARG A 3 0.04 -0.33 30.41
CA ARG A 3 -1.00 -1.26 30.90
C ARG A 3 -2.43 -0.71 30.74
N LYS A 4 -2.63 0.60 30.93
CA LYS A 4 -3.92 1.26 30.70
C LYS A 4 -4.28 1.31 29.21
N ALA A 5 -3.30 1.55 28.33
CA ALA A 5 -3.52 1.59 26.89
C ALA A 5 -3.96 0.23 26.31
N ILE A 6 -3.32 -0.87 26.74
CA ILE A 6 -3.69 -2.23 26.29
C ILE A 6 -5.00 -2.76 26.91
N GLN A 7 -5.50 -2.12 27.97
CA GLN A 7 -6.77 -2.46 28.61
C GLN A 7 -7.92 -1.58 28.14
N THR A 8 -7.65 -0.55 27.31
CA THR A 8 -8.68 0.36 26.82
C THR A 8 -9.39 -0.29 25.62
N PRO A 9 -10.69 -0.59 25.69
CA PRO A 9 -11.41 -1.20 24.58
C PRO A 9 -11.53 -0.24 23.40
N THR A 10 -11.37 -0.76 22.18
CA THR A 10 -11.56 0.00 20.94
C THR A 10 -13.05 0.27 20.73
N ILE A 11 -13.43 1.55 20.62
CA ILE A 11 -14.81 1.96 20.35
C ILE A 11 -14.85 2.54 18.92
N PRO A 12 -15.60 1.93 17.98
CA PRO A 12 -15.83 2.53 16.67
C PRO A 12 -16.57 3.87 16.81
N GLU A 13 -16.17 4.85 16.01
CA GLU A 13 -16.75 6.20 16.01
C GLU A 13 -18.28 6.14 15.81
N GLY A 14 -19.04 6.84 16.66
CA GLY A 14 -20.51 6.93 16.58
C GLY A 14 -21.31 5.81 17.25
N LYS A 15 -20.68 4.83 17.93
CA LYS A 15 -21.40 3.81 18.71
C LYS A 15 -21.27 4.05 20.22
N GLN A 16 -22.39 3.96 20.96
CA GLN A 16 -22.37 3.94 22.42
C GLN A 16 -21.53 2.76 22.94
N ARG A 17 -20.95 2.93 24.14
CA ARG A 17 -20.19 1.91 24.89
C ARG A 17 -21.04 0.63 25.05
N LYS A 18 -20.98 -0.28 24.09
CA LYS A 18 -21.24 -1.70 24.38
C LYS A 18 -20.08 -2.16 25.25
N VAL A 19 -20.39 -2.78 26.40
CA VAL A 19 -19.40 -3.40 27.25
C VAL A 19 -18.80 -4.57 26.47
N TYR A 20 -17.74 -4.29 25.71
CA TYR A 20 -16.98 -5.34 25.06
C TYR A 20 -16.18 -6.08 26.15
N PRO A 21 -16.20 -7.43 26.17
CA PRO A 21 -15.42 -8.18 27.13
C PRO A 21 -13.94 -7.80 26.99
N ILE A 22 -13.28 -7.54 28.12
CA ILE A 22 -11.85 -7.24 28.14
C ILE A 22 -11.13 -8.49 27.63
N SER A 23 -10.48 -8.37 26.47
CA SER A 23 -9.65 -9.46 25.96
C SER A 23 -8.46 -9.66 26.89
N THR A 24 -8.27 -10.89 27.36
CA THR A 24 -7.09 -11.29 28.15
C THR A 24 -5.89 -11.62 27.27
N VAL A 25 -6.10 -11.75 25.95
CA VAL A 25 -5.08 -12.07 24.95
C VAL A 25 -5.12 -11.05 23.80
N GLY A 26 -3.94 -10.58 23.40
CA GLY A 26 -3.78 -9.65 22.28
C GLY A 26 -3.76 -8.18 22.70
N VAL A 27 -3.61 -7.32 21.69
CA VAL A 27 -3.55 -5.87 21.84
C VAL A 27 -4.81 -5.27 21.20
N PRO A 28 -5.50 -4.30 21.83
CA PRO A 28 -6.65 -3.64 21.22
C PRO A 28 -6.30 -3.04 19.85
N GLN A 29 -7.21 -3.18 18.88
CA GLN A 29 -7.02 -2.63 17.54
C GLN A 29 -7.10 -1.10 17.58
N GLY A 30 -6.26 -0.41 16.82
CA GLY A 30 -6.30 1.05 16.71
C GLY A 30 -5.60 1.82 17.84
N ILE A 31 -4.92 1.15 18.78
CA ILE A 31 -4.01 1.87 19.68
C ILE A 31 -2.71 2.22 18.94
N SER A 32 -2.22 3.44 19.13
CA SER A 32 -1.02 3.95 18.44
C SER A 32 0.26 3.15 18.73
N ILE A 33 0.31 2.42 19.84
CA ILE A 33 1.47 1.61 20.26
C ILE A 33 1.42 0.15 19.77
N SER A 34 0.35 -0.28 19.09
CA SER A 34 0.17 -1.69 18.70
C SER A 34 1.32 -2.21 17.83
N ASN A 35 1.77 -1.40 16.87
CA ASN A 35 2.88 -1.75 15.97
C ASN A 35 4.20 -1.95 16.73
N ILE A 36 4.46 -1.12 17.73
CA ILE A 36 5.67 -1.22 18.57
C ILE A 36 5.59 -2.50 19.40
N LEU A 37 4.44 -2.79 20.00
CA LEU A 37 4.24 -4.00 20.79
C LEU A 37 4.38 -5.27 19.94
N ALA A 38 3.82 -5.30 18.72
CA ALA A 38 3.99 -6.42 17.79
C ALA A 38 5.47 -6.64 17.43
N ASN A 39 6.23 -5.56 17.22
CA ASN A 39 7.66 -5.64 16.95
C ASN A 39 8.47 -6.16 18.14
N ILE A 40 8.15 -5.72 19.36
CA ILE A 40 8.81 -6.24 20.57
C ILE A 40 8.49 -7.72 20.75
N TYR A 41 7.25 -8.14 20.51
CA TYR A 41 6.81 -9.52 20.68
C TYR A 41 7.56 -10.53 19.79
N LEU A 42 7.90 -10.12 18.57
CA LEU A 42 8.56 -10.98 17.58
C LEU A 42 10.08 -10.78 17.50
N VAL A 43 10.67 -9.98 18.39
CA VAL A 43 12.10 -9.62 18.30
C VAL A 43 13.05 -10.82 18.39
N ASP A 44 12.70 -11.84 19.16
CA ASP A 44 13.53 -13.05 19.29
C ASP A 44 13.42 -13.96 18.05
N VAL A 45 12.24 -14.00 17.43
CA VAL A 45 12.04 -14.64 16.12
C VAL A 45 12.94 -13.95 15.09
N ASP A 46 12.91 -12.61 15.03
CA ASP A 46 13.76 -11.85 14.11
C ASP A 46 15.25 -12.16 14.33
N ARG A 47 15.72 -12.14 15.58
CA ARG A 47 17.12 -12.44 15.90
C ARG A 47 17.53 -13.84 15.45
N LYS A 48 16.65 -14.83 15.66
CA LYS A 48 16.90 -16.23 15.28
C LYS A 48 16.96 -16.40 13.78
N PHE A 49 15.97 -15.89 13.04
CA PHE A 49 15.89 -16.09 11.59
C PHE A 49 16.89 -15.21 10.82
N ASN A 50 17.25 -14.02 11.31
CA ASN A 50 18.32 -13.22 10.72
C ASN A 50 19.70 -13.90 10.79
N LYS A 51 19.94 -14.75 11.81
CA LYS A 51 21.20 -15.52 11.96
C LYS A 51 21.17 -16.86 11.21
N TYR A 52 20.03 -17.26 10.65
CA TYR A 52 19.86 -18.56 10.03
C TYR A 52 20.58 -18.61 8.67
N LYS A 53 21.58 -19.47 8.54
CA LYS A 53 22.44 -19.48 7.34
C LYS A 53 21.70 -19.94 6.08
N GLY A 54 21.80 -19.11 5.03
CA GLY A 54 21.30 -19.41 3.69
C GLY A 54 19.78 -19.25 3.55
N ILE A 55 19.19 -18.35 4.32
CA ILE A 55 17.87 -17.78 4.07
C ILE A 55 17.97 -16.25 3.97
N LYS A 56 16.95 -15.63 3.40
CA LYS A 56 16.64 -14.21 3.57
C LYS A 56 15.32 -14.11 4.30
N TYR A 57 15.29 -13.33 5.37
CA TYR A 57 14.15 -13.15 6.25
C TYR A 57 13.71 -11.69 6.20
N PHE A 58 12.43 -11.47 5.96
CA PHE A 58 11.80 -10.15 5.95
C PHE A 58 10.53 -10.21 6.79
N ARG A 59 10.31 -9.19 7.62
CA ARG A 59 9.09 -9.05 8.41
C ARG A 59 8.60 -7.61 8.37
N TYR A 60 7.28 -7.46 8.24
CA TYR A 60 6.59 -6.19 8.39
C TYR A 60 5.39 -6.42 9.30
N VAL A 61 5.47 -5.97 10.56
CA VAL A 61 4.47 -6.26 11.59
C VAL A 61 4.25 -7.78 11.70
N ASP A 62 3.11 -8.30 11.27
CA ASP A 62 2.74 -9.73 11.28
C ASP A 62 3.06 -10.47 9.97
N ASP A 63 3.34 -9.75 8.88
CA ASP A 63 3.65 -10.32 7.58
C ASP A 63 5.13 -10.76 7.49
N ILE A 64 5.37 -12.06 7.48
CA ILE A 64 6.69 -12.68 7.38
C ILE A 64 6.91 -13.28 5.98
N LEU A 65 8.02 -12.93 5.34
CA LEU A 65 8.51 -13.52 4.10
C LEU A 65 9.87 -14.17 4.33
N ILE A 66 9.99 -15.45 3.98
CA ILE A 66 11.25 -16.19 4.08
C ILE A 66 11.60 -16.78 2.72
N ILE A 67 12.77 -16.40 2.19
CA ILE A 67 13.30 -16.92 0.94
C ILE A 67 14.46 -17.86 1.27
N CYS A 68 14.45 -19.07 0.73
CA CYS A 68 15.50 -20.05 0.95
C CYS A 68 15.70 -20.94 -0.28
N GLN A 69 16.81 -21.68 -0.30
CA GLN A 69 17.02 -22.74 -1.30
C GLN A 69 16.02 -23.87 -1.06
N SER A 70 15.53 -24.50 -2.14
CA SER A 70 14.51 -25.57 -2.08
C SER A 70 14.90 -26.71 -1.14
N SER A 71 16.19 -27.06 -1.08
CA SER A 71 16.72 -28.09 -0.17
C SER A 71 16.50 -27.80 1.32
N LYS A 72 16.30 -26.53 1.70
CA LYS A 72 16.08 -26.08 3.08
C LYS A 72 14.62 -25.83 3.41
N LYS A 73 13.70 -25.85 2.44
CA LYS A 73 12.28 -25.47 2.59
C LYS A 73 11.64 -26.11 3.82
N ASN A 74 11.64 -27.45 3.88
CA ASN A 74 10.97 -28.18 4.95
C ASN A 74 11.54 -27.87 6.34
N ARG A 75 12.87 -27.72 6.42
CA ARG A 75 13.56 -27.37 7.68
C ARG A 75 13.19 -25.96 8.14
N VAL A 76 13.12 -25.00 7.22
CA VAL A 76 12.76 -23.60 7.50
C VAL A 76 11.29 -23.50 7.92
N VAL A 77 10.38 -24.14 7.18
CA VAL A 77 8.94 -24.18 7.50
C VAL A 77 8.70 -24.78 8.88
N LYS A 78 9.34 -25.91 9.20
CA LYS A 78 9.24 -26.51 10.53
C LYS A 78 9.77 -25.58 11.62
N ALA A 79 10.91 -24.92 11.38
CA ALA A 79 11.51 -24.01 12.35
C ALA A 79 10.61 -22.81 12.66
N ILE A 80 10.02 -22.16 11.65
CA ILE A 80 9.17 -20.97 11.88
C ILE A 80 7.85 -21.34 12.54
N LYS A 81 7.24 -22.47 12.16
CA LYS A 81 6.02 -22.97 12.80
C LYS A 81 6.24 -23.26 14.28
N ASN A 82 7.35 -23.91 14.63
CA ASN A 82 7.70 -24.18 16.02
C ASN A 82 7.90 -22.88 16.80
N GLU A 83 8.69 -21.93 16.27
CA GLU A 83 8.95 -20.67 16.95
C GLU A 83 7.68 -19.87 17.24
N LEU A 84 6.78 -19.78 16.25
CA LEU A 84 5.50 -19.07 16.42
C LEU A 84 4.57 -19.80 17.39
N SER A 85 4.57 -21.14 17.38
CA SER A 85 3.79 -21.95 18.33
C SER A 85 4.31 -21.79 19.77
N ASP A 86 5.62 -21.70 19.98
CA ASP A 86 6.23 -21.47 21.30
C ASP A 86 5.81 -20.10 21.86
N LEU A 87 5.61 -19.12 20.97
CA LEU A 87 5.02 -17.81 21.26
C LEU A 87 3.48 -17.83 21.32
N LYS A 88 2.83 -19.00 21.31
CA LYS A 88 1.36 -19.14 21.33
C LYS A 88 0.66 -18.38 20.19
N LEU A 89 1.33 -18.19 19.06
CA LEU A 89 0.77 -17.58 17.86
C LEU A 89 0.23 -18.65 16.92
N THR A 90 -0.94 -18.40 16.35
CA THR A 90 -1.56 -19.27 15.35
C THR A 90 -1.38 -18.68 13.96
N ILE A 91 -0.88 -19.50 13.03
CA ILE A 91 -0.76 -19.11 11.62
C ILE A 91 -2.14 -19.21 10.96
N GLN A 92 -2.53 -18.17 10.23
CA GLN A 92 -3.75 -18.15 9.43
C GLN A 92 -3.55 -19.00 8.17
N ASN A 93 -4.13 -20.21 8.13
CA ASN A 93 -3.92 -21.19 7.05
C ASN A 93 -4.33 -20.67 5.67
N ASP A 94 -5.36 -19.82 5.62
CA ASP A 94 -5.85 -19.18 4.39
C ASP A 94 -4.85 -18.17 3.81
N LYS A 95 -4.02 -17.55 4.66
CA LYS A 95 -2.98 -16.60 4.28
C LYS A 95 -1.58 -17.22 4.15
N TRP A 96 -1.35 -18.36 4.76
CA TRP A 96 -0.10 -19.09 4.62
C TRP A 96 0.09 -19.58 3.17
N ARG A 97 1.27 -19.32 2.61
CA ARG A 97 1.67 -19.78 1.28
C ARG A 97 3.13 -20.22 1.30
N GLU A 98 3.43 -21.27 0.56
CA GLU A 98 4.78 -21.74 0.26
C GLU A 98 4.85 -22.14 -1.22
N GLY A 99 5.99 -21.95 -1.86
CA GLY A 99 6.13 -22.19 -3.29
C GLY A 99 7.50 -21.77 -3.82
N GLU A 100 7.71 -21.98 -5.11
CA GLU A 100 8.89 -21.50 -5.80
C GLU A 100 8.75 -20.02 -6.14
N LEU A 101 9.87 -19.29 -6.18
CA LEU A 101 9.87 -17.88 -6.60
C LEU A 101 9.33 -17.72 -8.04
N THR A 102 9.53 -18.73 -8.88
CA THR A 102 9.07 -18.81 -10.28
C THR A 102 7.55 -18.86 -10.39
N SER A 103 6.84 -19.33 -9.36
CA SER A 103 5.37 -19.30 -9.28
C SER A 103 4.83 -17.91 -8.92
N GLY A 104 5.71 -16.99 -8.51
CA GLY A 104 5.35 -15.67 -8.03
C GLY A 104 4.80 -15.66 -6.60
N PHE A 105 4.73 -14.49 -5.99
CA PHE A 105 4.16 -14.29 -4.65
C PHE A 105 3.70 -12.84 -4.47
N GLU A 106 2.89 -12.59 -3.44
CA GLU A 106 2.50 -11.24 -3.04
C GLU A 106 3.10 -10.90 -1.68
N TYR A 107 3.58 -9.66 -1.51
CA TYR A 107 4.09 -9.16 -0.25
C TYR A 107 3.93 -7.64 -0.18
N LEU A 108 3.36 -7.13 0.92
CA LEU A 108 3.16 -5.69 1.17
C LEU A 108 2.46 -4.93 0.03
N GLY A 109 1.47 -5.57 -0.60
CA GLY A 109 0.70 -4.97 -1.69
C GLY A 109 1.36 -5.02 -3.07
N TYR A 110 2.59 -5.54 -3.16
CA TYR A 110 3.27 -5.86 -4.41
C TYR A 110 3.04 -7.31 -4.82
N SER A 111 3.18 -7.58 -6.11
CA SER A 111 3.23 -8.92 -6.67
C SER A 111 4.58 -9.12 -7.35
N TYR A 112 5.31 -10.16 -6.97
CA TYR A 112 6.48 -10.64 -7.68
C TYR A 112 6.03 -11.69 -8.70
N THR A 113 6.31 -11.46 -9.97
CA THR A 113 5.84 -12.32 -11.05
C THR A 113 6.77 -12.27 -12.26
N LYS A 114 6.53 -13.18 -13.22
CA LYS A 114 7.19 -13.16 -14.52
C LYS A 114 6.69 -11.95 -15.31
N LEU A 115 7.60 -11.10 -15.76
CA LEU A 115 7.31 -9.90 -16.52
C LEU A 115 7.47 -10.18 -18.02
N LYS A 116 8.53 -9.67 -18.66
CA LYS A 116 8.79 -9.86 -20.10
C LYS A 116 9.93 -10.86 -20.30
N GLY A 117 9.75 -11.82 -21.21
CA GLY A 117 10.72 -12.91 -21.41
C GLY A 117 10.88 -13.71 -20.12
N ASP A 118 12.11 -14.10 -19.79
CA ASP A 118 12.42 -14.84 -18.54
C ASP A 118 12.79 -13.92 -17.35
N TYR A 119 12.48 -12.63 -17.44
CA TYR A 119 12.71 -11.69 -16.37
C TYR A 119 11.55 -11.69 -15.35
N TYR A 120 11.90 -11.82 -14.07
CA TYR A 120 10.97 -11.68 -12.95
C TYR A 120 11.21 -10.37 -12.22
N GLY A 121 10.14 -9.77 -11.71
CA GLY A 121 10.24 -8.51 -10.97
C GLY A 121 8.94 -8.15 -10.26
N PHE A 122 8.96 -7.01 -9.59
CA PHE A 122 7.83 -6.49 -8.84
C PHE A 122 6.88 -5.69 -9.73
N THR A 123 5.59 -5.98 -9.56
CA THR A 123 4.47 -5.27 -10.16
C THR A 123 3.42 -4.96 -9.09
N VAL A 124 2.38 -4.24 -9.48
CA VAL A 124 1.25 -3.92 -8.62
C VAL A 124 0.30 -5.13 -8.53
N LYS A 125 -0.20 -5.41 -7.34
CA LYS A 125 -1.31 -6.36 -7.14
C LYS A 125 -2.54 -5.96 -7.98
N ASN A 126 -3.17 -6.94 -8.63
CA ASN A 126 -4.31 -6.70 -9.51
C ASN A 126 -5.47 -5.97 -8.81
N ASP A 127 -5.83 -6.39 -7.59
CA ASP A 127 -6.88 -5.72 -6.80
C ASP A 127 -6.59 -4.24 -6.55
N SER A 128 -5.31 -3.89 -6.33
CA SER A 128 -4.89 -2.51 -6.12
C SER A 128 -5.01 -1.69 -7.41
N LEU A 129 -4.63 -2.28 -8.54
CA LEU A 129 -4.81 -1.68 -9.86
C LEU A 129 -6.29 -1.43 -10.17
N MET A 130 -7.15 -2.45 -9.97
CA MET A 130 -8.59 -2.33 -10.16
C MET A 130 -9.22 -1.25 -9.25
N LYS A 131 -8.78 -1.16 -7.99
CA LYS A 131 -9.23 -0.10 -7.07
C LYS A 131 -8.84 1.28 -7.57
N LEU A 132 -7.63 1.45 -8.11
CA LEU A 132 -7.19 2.71 -8.70
C LEU A 132 -8.02 3.06 -9.95
N GLU A 133 -8.20 2.12 -10.88
CA GLU A 133 -9.01 2.34 -12.08
C GLU A 133 -10.46 2.73 -11.73
N ASN A 134 -11.06 2.05 -10.76
CA ASN A 134 -12.39 2.41 -10.26
C ASN A 134 -12.41 3.79 -9.61
N SER A 135 -11.37 4.15 -8.85
CA SER A 135 -11.25 5.49 -8.28
C SER A 135 -11.10 6.57 -9.36
N ILE A 136 -10.39 6.29 -10.47
CA ILE A 136 -10.29 7.19 -11.62
C ILE A 136 -11.66 7.31 -12.30
N LEU A 137 -12.32 6.19 -12.60
CA LEU A 137 -13.65 6.20 -13.21
C LEU A 137 -14.66 7.01 -12.38
N LYS A 138 -14.57 6.95 -11.06
CA LYS A 138 -15.40 7.76 -10.15
C LYS A 138 -15.22 9.26 -10.39
N THR A 139 -13.99 9.76 -10.60
CA THR A 139 -13.77 11.19 -10.88
C THR A 139 -14.41 11.62 -12.21
N PHE A 140 -14.43 10.75 -13.21
CA PHE A 140 -15.13 11.02 -14.48
C PHE A 140 -16.66 11.03 -14.32
N LYS A 141 -17.20 10.09 -13.53
CA LYS A 141 -18.64 10.05 -13.22
C LYS A 141 -19.10 11.30 -12.47
N GLU A 142 -18.32 11.75 -11.50
CA GLU A 142 -18.55 13.00 -10.76
C GLU A 142 -18.51 14.21 -11.71
N TYR A 143 -17.51 14.31 -12.57
CA TYR A 143 -17.43 15.38 -13.57
C TYR A 143 -18.63 15.43 -14.50
N ARG A 144 -19.17 14.27 -14.93
CA ARG A 144 -20.38 14.22 -15.77
C ARG A 144 -21.59 14.83 -15.06
N ARG A 145 -21.70 14.65 -13.74
CA ARG A 145 -22.81 15.15 -12.92
C ARG A 145 -22.64 16.64 -12.60
N GLU A 146 -21.45 17.03 -12.16
CA GLU A 146 -21.19 18.35 -11.57
C GLU A 146 -20.71 19.38 -12.59
N ARG A 147 -20.13 18.93 -13.72
CA ARG A 147 -19.58 19.78 -14.80
C ARG A 147 -18.54 20.81 -14.33
N ASN A 148 -17.92 20.60 -13.17
CA ASN A 148 -16.85 21.44 -12.66
C ASN A 148 -15.48 20.96 -13.19
N SER A 149 -14.96 21.66 -14.19
CA SER A 149 -13.70 21.32 -14.87
C SER A 149 -12.47 21.47 -13.97
N GLN A 150 -12.42 22.50 -13.13
CA GLN A 150 -11.29 22.74 -12.23
C GLN A 150 -11.18 21.63 -11.17
N GLN A 151 -12.31 21.30 -10.52
CA GLN A 151 -12.37 20.22 -9.54
C GLN A 151 -12.04 18.86 -10.16
N PHE A 152 -12.52 18.61 -11.39
CA PHE A 152 -12.23 17.38 -12.12
C PHE A 152 -10.73 17.20 -12.37
N ILE A 153 -10.07 18.22 -12.94
CA ILE A 153 -8.63 18.18 -13.22
C ILE A 153 -7.84 18.01 -11.94
N TRP A 154 -8.22 18.73 -10.88
CA TRP A 154 -7.58 18.61 -9.58
C TRP A 154 -7.68 17.18 -9.01
N ASN A 155 -8.88 16.63 -8.93
CA ASN A 155 -9.12 15.29 -8.39
C ASN A 155 -8.40 14.22 -9.21
N LEU A 156 -8.52 14.27 -10.54
CA LEU A 156 -7.89 13.31 -11.43
C LEU A 156 -6.37 13.38 -11.30
N ASN A 157 -5.78 14.59 -11.36
CA ASN A 157 -4.33 14.75 -11.25
C ASN A 157 -3.80 14.29 -9.89
N ASN A 158 -4.52 14.51 -8.79
CA ASN A 158 -4.13 14.02 -7.47
C ASN A 158 -4.19 12.49 -7.38
N ARG A 159 -5.10 11.82 -8.10
CA ARG A 159 -5.09 10.35 -8.23
C ARG A 159 -3.93 9.84 -9.06
N ILE A 160 -3.51 10.60 -10.08
CA ILE A 160 -2.38 10.26 -10.95
C ILE A 160 -1.05 10.46 -10.22
N THR A 161 -0.78 11.66 -9.72
CA THR A 161 0.54 12.02 -9.19
C THR A 161 0.71 11.76 -7.71
N GLY A 162 -0.38 11.74 -6.95
CA GLY A 162 -0.30 12.02 -5.53
C GLY A 162 0.12 13.46 -5.25
N PHE A 163 0.51 13.73 -4.01
CA PHE A 163 0.93 15.05 -3.53
C PHE A 163 1.82 14.91 -2.28
N VAL A 164 2.49 16.00 -1.91
CA VAL A 164 3.36 16.06 -0.73
C VAL A 164 2.85 17.14 0.22
N ILE A 165 2.61 16.79 1.50
CA ILE A 165 2.22 17.75 2.54
C ILE A 165 3.18 17.57 3.71
N ASP A 166 3.85 18.64 4.11
CA ASP A 166 4.79 18.68 5.25
C ASP A 166 5.83 17.55 5.20
N GLY A 167 6.37 17.31 4.00
CA GLY A 167 7.34 16.24 3.74
C GLY A 167 6.75 14.84 3.60
N ASN A 168 5.49 14.64 4.01
CA ASN A 168 4.79 13.36 3.86
C ASN A 168 4.27 13.19 2.43
N LYS A 169 4.51 12.00 1.88
CA LYS A 169 4.17 11.64 0.49
C LYS A 169 2.87 10.86 0.48
N PHE A 170 1.88 11.35 -0.26
CA PHE A 170 0.56 10.73 -0.36
C PHE A 170 0.25 10.40 -1.80
N GLY A 171 -0.26 9.20 -2.05
CA GLY A 171 -0.73 8.80 -3.37
C GLY A 171 -0.21 7.43 -3.80
N TRP A 172 -0.95 6.84 -4.73
CA TRP A 172 -0.71 5.46 -5.18
C TRP A 172 0.68 5.28 -5.81
N LEU A 173 1.15 6.25 -6.59
CA LEU A 173 2.48 6.18 -7.21
C LEU A 173 3.63 6.26 -6.21
N PHE A 174 3.48 6.97 -5.09
CA PHE A 174 4.53 7.00 -4.07
C PHE A 174 4.67 5.63 -3.41
N PHE A 175 3.54 4.98 -3.12
CA PHE A 175 3.52 3.62 -2.61
C PHE A 175 4.18 2.66 -3.62
N TYR A 176 3.73 2.64 -4.87
CA TYR A 176 4.24 1.74 -5.92
C TYR A 176 5.49 2.26 -6.66
N SER A 177 6.30 3.12 -6.02
CA SER A 177 7.47 3.71 -6.67
C SER A 177 8.63 2.73 -6.92
N GLN A 178 8.57 1.54 -6.30
CA GLN A 178 9.58 0.47 -6.40
C GLN A 178 9.18 -0.68 -7.36
N ILE A 179 8.21 -0.48 -8.25
CA ILE A 179 7.88 -1.49 -9.27
C ILE A 179 8.96 -1.57 -10.35
N ASP A 180 9.19 -2.77 -10.87
CA ASP A 180 10.00 -3.02 -12.08
C ASP A 180 9.13 -2.95 -13.35
N ASN A 181 7.85 -3.33 -13.23
CA ASN A 181 6.91 -3.35 -14.35
C ASN A 181 6.31 -1.97 -14.68
N VAL A 182 7.09 -1.13 -15.35
CA VAL A 182 6.66 0.21 -15.78
C VAL A 182 5.51 0.14 -16.81
N ALA A 183 5.28 -0.99 -17.48
CA ALA A 183 4.19 -1.16 -18.46
C ALA A 183 2.80 -0.89 -17.86
N VAL A 184 2.60 -1.19 -16.57
CA VAL A 184 1.36 -0.88 -15.84
C VAL A 184 1.03 0.62 -15.89
N LEU A 185 2.05 1.48 -15.86
CA LEU A 185 1.85 2.94 -15.88
C LEU A 185 1.42 3.43 -17.25
N TYR A 186 1.94 2.82 -18.33
CA TYR A 186 1.49 3.11 -19.69
C TYR A 186 0.04 2.67 -19.90
N HIS A 187 -0.35 1.52 -19.34
CA HIS A 187 -1.75 1.07 -19.33
C HIS A 187 -2.65 2.08 -18.61
N LEU A 188 -2.25 2.58 -17.44
CA LEU A 188 -3.02 3.60 -16.71
C LEU A 188 -3.13 4.92 -17.49
N ASP A 189 -2.06 5.37 -18.14
CA ASP A 189 -2.10 6.55 -19.02
C ASP A 189 -3.06 6.35 -20.19
N TRP A 190 -3.04 5.18 -20.83
CA TRP A 190 -4.00 4.81 -21.86
C TRP A 190 -5.44 4.79 -21.31
N TYR A 191 -5.65 4.21 -20.13
CA TYR A 191 -6.97 4.10 -19.51
C TYR A 191 -7.57 5.49 -19.26
N VAL A 192 -6.78 6.42 -18.71
CA VAL A 192 -7.20 7.82 -18.51
C VAL A 192 -7.57 8.47 -19.85
N GLN A 193 -6.75 8.31 -20.89
CA GLN A 193 -7.07 8.84 -22.22
C GLN A 193 -8.33 8.23 -22.82
N LYS A 194 -8.54 6.93 -22.64
CA LYS A 194 -9.76 6.23 -23.05
C LYS A 194 -10.98 6.81 -22.32
N MET A 195 -10.90 7.03 -21.02
CA MET A 195 -11.99 7.63 -20.24
C MET A 195 -12.27 9.07 -20.68
N CYS A 196 -11.25 9.89 -20.99
CA CYS A 196 -11.45 11.23 -21.56
C CYS A 196 -12.26 11.19 -22.86
N LYS A 197 -12.03 10.20 -23.72
CA LYS A 197 -12.81 10.00 -24.96
C LYS A 197 -14.25 9.56 -24.66
N VAL A 198 -14.43 8.55 -23.81
CA VAL A 198 -15.75 8.00 -23.43
C VAL A 198 -16.65 9.06 -22.80
N PHE A 199 -16.10 9.87 -21.90
CA PHE A 199 -16.84 10.94 -21.21
C PHE A 199 -16.89 12.26 -21.99
N LYS A 200 -16.37 12.29 -23.24
CA LYS A 200 -16.33 13.47 -24.12
C LYS A 200 -15.74 14.70 -23.40
N VAL A 201 -14.65 14.51 -22.66
CA VAL A 201 -13.93 15.61 -21.99
C VAL A 201 -13.41 16.57 -23.06
N ASP A 202 -13.56 17.88 -22.84
CA ASP A 202 -13.09 18.92 -23.76
C ASP A 202 -11.58 18.80 -24.07
N THR A 203 -11.18 19.14 -25.31
CA THR A 203 -9.79 18.99 -25.77
C THR A 203 -8.81 19.93 -25.08
N GLU A 204 -9.23 21.16 -24.76
CA GLU A 204 -8.39 22.09 -23.99
C GLU A 204 -8.22 21.57 -22.57
N LEU A 205 -9.31 21.07 -21.98
CA LEU A 205 -9.26 20.50 -20.63
C LEU A 205 -8.32 19.29 -20.55
N ARG A 206 -8.29 18.43 -21.57
CA ARG A 206 -7.38 17.27 -21.65
C ARG A 206 -5.89 17.65 -21.58
N LYS A 207 -5.50 18.85 -22.04
CA LYS A 207 -4.10 19.31 -22.01
C LYS A 207 -3.56 19.44 -20.57
N HIS A 208 -4.46 19.64 -19.60
CA HIS A 208 -4.12 19.77 -18.18
C HIS A 208 -4.09 18.43 -17.42
N VAL A 209 -4.43 17.32 -18.07
CA VAL A 209 -4.39 15.99 -17.45
C VAL A 209 -2.94 15.49 -17.40
N LYS A 210 -2.50 15.13 -16.19
CA LYS A 210 -1.16 14.60 -15.94
C LYS A 210 -1.03 13.14 -16.41
N LYS A 211 0.20 12.64 -16.43
CA LYS A 211 0.54 11.27 -16.87
C LYS A 211 1.24 10.50 -15.75
N PHE A 212 0.82 9.26 -15.51
CA PHE A 212 1.41 8.32 -14.57
C PHE A 212 2.88 8.07 -14.87
N VAL A 213 3.23 7.82 -16.13
CA VAL A 213 4.63 7.54 -16.52
C VAL A 213 5.52 8.74 -16.20
N LYS A 214 5.08 9.95 -16.53
CA LYS A 214 5.83 11.18 -16.21
C LYS A 214 5.96 11.37 -14.70
N ALA A 215 4.87 11.23 -13.96
CA ALA A 215 4.86 11.36 -12.51
C ALA A 215 5.79 10.36 -11.81
N TYR A 216 5.79 9.10 -12.25
CA TYR A 216 6.67 8.07 -11.71
C TYR A 216 8.15 8.43 -11.89
N PHE A 217 8.56 8.83 -13.09
CA PHE A 217 9.96 9.23 -13.31
C PHE A 217 10.35 10.49 -12.54
N GLU A 218 9.42 11.42 -12.34
CA GLU A 218 9.62 12.58 -11.46
C GLU A 218 9.85 12.15 -10.00
N ILE A 219 9.09 11.18 -9.49
CA ILE A 219 9.23 10.64 -8.13
C ILE A 219 10.61 10.00 -7.94
N ILE A 220 11.00 9.08 -8.82
CA ILE A 220 12.23 8.30 -8.62
C ILE A 220 13.51 9.09 -8.93
N LYS A 221 13.46 10.03 -9.89
CA LYS A 221 14.67 10.77 -10.32
C LYS A 221 14.90 12.07 -9.55
N LYS A 222 13.84 12.82 -9.21
CA LYS A 222 14.00 14.18 -8.65
C LYS A 222 13.94 14.26 -7.13
N ARG A 223 13.70 13.15 -6.43
CA ARG A 223 13.81 13.01 -4.96
C ARG A 223 13.18 14.17 -4.16
N GLY A 224 12.00 14.65 -4.58
CA GLY A 224 11.25 15.72 -3.88
C GLY A 224 11.42 17.14 -4.44
N LYS A 225 12.23 17.35 -5.50
CA LYS A 225 12.39 18.64 -6.19
C LYS A 225 11.52 18.77 -7.46
N SER A 226 10.45 17.99 -7.57
CA SER A 226 9.62 17.98 -8.77
C SER A 226 8.56 19.08 -8.72
N GLY A 227 8.57 19.99 -9.70
CA GLY A 227 7.44 20.90 -9.95
C GLY A 227 6.22 20.22 -10.59
N TYR A 228 6.33 18.93 -10.94
CA TYR A 228 5.23 18.17 -11.53
C TYR A 228 4.31 17.56 -10.47
N ILE A 229 4.81 17.34 -9.26
CA ILE A 229 4.05 16.79 -8.13
C ILE A 229 3.62 17.95 -7.23
N PRO A 230 2.31 18.09 -6.94
CA PRO A 230 1.83 19.14 -6.04
C PRO A 230 2.46 19.02 -4.64
N ASN A 231 2.81 20.16 -4.03
CA ASN A 231 3.33 20.27 -2.67
C ASN A 231 2.47 21.22 -1.80
N SER A 232 2.66 21.19 -0.47
CA SER A 232 1.86 21.93 0.53
C SER A 232 1.66 23.42 0.22
N ALA A 233 2.63 24.06 -0.45
CA ALA A 233 2.53 25.47 -0.86
C ALA A 233 1.36 25.76 -1.83
N GLY A 234 0.80 24.73 -2.49
CA GLY A 234 -0.32 24.85 -3.41
C GLY A 234 -1.69 24.38 -2.86
N PHE A 235 -1.80 24.04 -1.57
CA PHE A 235 -3.06 23.56 -0.98
C PHE A 235 -3.61 24.54 0.06
N SER A 236 -4.90 24.87 -0.03
CA SER A 236 -5.62 25.53 1.06
C SER A 236 -5.76 24.62 2.28
N LEU A 237 -5.95 25.20 3.47
CA LEU A 237 -6.13 24.44 4.72
C LEU A 237 -7.28 23.42 4.65
N ASN A 238 -8.36 23.75 3.94
CA ASN A 238 -9.49 22.83 3.74
C ASN A 238 -9.12 21.67 2.81
N GLU A 239 -8.32 21.91 1.79
CA GLU A 239 -7.84 20.86 0.90
C GLU A 239 -6.82 19.96 1.59
N GLN A 240 -5.96 20.51 2.44
CA GLN A 240 -5.04 19.72 3.26
C GLN A 240 -5.82 18.77 4.18
N LYS A 241 -6.85 19.26 4.88
CA LYS A 241 -7.73 18.44 5.75
C LYS A 241 -8.50 17.36 4.99
N LYS A 242 -9.13 17.71 3.87
CA LYS A 242 -9.90 16.77 3.03
C LYS A 242 -9.00 15.70 2.42
N ASN A 243 -7.79 16.07 2.00
CA ASN A 243 -6.87 15.14 1.36
C ASN A 243 -6.20 14.22 2.38
N THR A 244 -5.86 14.68 3.58
CA THR A 244 -5.32 13.82 4.64
C THR A 244 -6.36 12.85 5.19
N SER A 245 -7.62 13.25 5.36
CA SER A 245 -8.70 12.37 5.85
C SER A 245 -9.08 11.21 4.90
N ILE A 246 -8.58 11.20 3.66
CA ILE A 246 -8.76 10.07 2.73
C ILE A 246 -7.70 8.99 2.97
N TYR A 247 -6.60 9.33 3.64
CA TYR A 247 -5.43 8.47 3.86
C TYR A 247 -5.17 8.13 5.34
N PHE A 248 -5.95 8.69 6.27
CA PHE A 248 -6.00 8.36 7.70
C PHE A 248 -7.42 7.91 8.06
#